data_AF-A0A7L8AD92-F1
#
_entry.id   AF-A0A7L8AD92-F1
#
_cell.length_a   1.000
_cell.length_b   1.000
_cell.length_c   1.000
_cell.angle_alpha   90.00
_cell.angle_beta   90.00
_cell.angle_gamma   90.00
#
_symmetry.space_group_name_H-M   'P 1'
#
loop_
_entity.id
_entity.type
_entity.pdbx_description
1 polymer ?
#
loop_
_entity_poly.entity_id
_entity_poly.type
_entity_poly.pdbx_seq_one_letter_code
_entity_poly.pdbx_strand_id
1 'polypeptide(L)'
;MKYLIIVVLFLTSLQNYAQESFHQTKDSKKEKMIVYGSDSCHTCLDTKAFLKNKKIKFIYYDIDINKKKEQEMLAKLQKANISIHTLSLPVIDNKGDVFLNKGNFEEFLKVLDEKIKKNEN
;
A
#
# COMPACT_ATOMS: atom_id res chain seq x y z
N MET A 1 -51.86 -36.06 21.35
CA MET A 1 -51.22 -34.73 21.35
C MET A 1 -49.70 -34.83 21.53
N LYS A 2 -49.01 -35.66 20.74
CA LYS A 2 -47.59 -36.00 20.94
C LYS A 2 -46.71 -35.72 19.71
N TYR A 3 -47.30 -35.06 18.70
CA TYR A 3 -46.65 -34.79 17.42
C TYR A 3 -46.43 -33.29 17.14
N LEU A 4 -46.77 -32.40 18.08
CA LEU A 4 -46.58 -30.94 17.93
C LEU A 4 -45.31 -30.39 18.58
N ILE A 5 -44.42 -31.25 19.10
CA ILE A 5 -43.14 -30.83 19.71
C ILE A 5 -41.94 -31.17 18.81
N ILE A 6 -42.12 -31.91 17.71
CA ILE A 6 -41.00 -32.42 16.90
C ILE A 6 -40.62 -31.48 15.74
N VAL A 7 -41.45 -30.48 15.38
CA VAL A 7 -41.21 -29.63 14.20
C VAL A 7 -40.31 -28.41 14.48
N VAL A 8 -40.10 -28.04 15.74
CA VAL A 8 -39.31 -26.82 16.08
C VAL A 8 -37.80 -27.10 16.20
N LEU A 9 -37.37 -28.37 16.21
CA LEU A 9 -35.97 -28.74 16.40
C LEU A 9 -35.16 -28.95 15.10
N PHE A 10 -35.74 -28.70 13.92
CA PHE A 10 -35.08 -28.99 12.64
C PHE A 10 -34.78 -27.77 11.76
N LEU A 11 -35.01 -26.54 12.25
CA LEU A 11 -34.82 -25.31 11.48
C LEU A 11 -33.66 -24.42 11.95
N THR A 12 -32.87 -24.84 12.94
CA THR A 12 -31.74 -24.06 13.46
C THR A 12 -30.36 -24.53 12.99
N SER A 13 -30.26 -25.53 12.11
CA SER A 13 -28.97 -26.12 11.71
C SER A 13 -28.37 -25.66 10.37
N LEU A 14 -28.81 -24.53 9.80
CA LEU A 14 -28.18 -23.92 8.60
C LEU A 14 -27.65 -22.49 8.84
N GLN A 15 -26.96 -22.29 9.96
CA GLN A 15 -26.08 -21.13 10.16
C GLN A 15 -24.69 -21.58 10.63
N ASN A 16 -24.02 -22.31 9.75
CA ASN A 16 -22.56 -22.32 9.57
C ASN A 16 -22.45 -22.47 8.04
N TYR A 17 -21.80 -21.62 7.26
CA TYR A 17 -20.40 -21.24 7.29
C TYR A 17 -20.25 -19.89 6.58
N ALA A 18 -19.76 -18.88 7.27
CA ALA A 18 -18.86 -17.84 6.74
C ALA A 18 -18.57 -16.83 7.87
N GLN A 19 -18.14 -17.33 9.04
CA GLN A 19 -17.26 -16.50 9.84
C GLN A 19 -15.89 -16.62 9.18
N GLU A 20 -15.72 -15.85 8.09
CA GLU A 20 -14.39 -15.57 7.57
C GLU A 20 -13.73 -14.78 8.70
N SER A 21 -12.94 -15.51 9.48
CA SER A 21 -12.11 -14.96 10.53
C SER A 21 -11.15 -14.01 9.86
N PHE A 22 -11.53 -12.73 9.76
CA PHE A 22 -10.56 -11.65 9.71
C PHE A 22 -9.95 -11.49 11.11
N HIS A 23 -9.40 -12.58 11.64
CA HIS A 23 -8.11 -12.53 12.27
C HIS A 23 -7.12 -12.12 11.17
N GLN A 24 -7.20 -10.85 10.74
CA GLN A 24 -5.97 -10.15 10.52
C GLN A 24 -5.28 -10.20 11.87
N THR A 25 -4.27 -11.04 11.94
CA THR A 25 -3.10 -10.79 12.75
C THR A 25 -2.84 -9.29 12.68
N LYS A 26 -3.33 -8.55 13.69
CA LYS A 26 -2.73 -7.31 14.17
C LYS A 26 -1.37 -7.64 14.78
N ASP A 27 -0.56 -8.41 14.05
CA ASP A 27 0.84 -8.09 14.00
C ASP A 27 0.86 -6.67 13.44
N SER A 28 1.48 -5.76 14.17
CA SER A 28 1.73 -4.42 13.68
C SER A 28 2.43 -4.54 12.33
N LYS A 29 1.66 -4.51 11.25
CA LYS A 29 2.15 -4.32 9.89
C LYS A 29 2.71 -2.91 9.96
N LYS A 30 3.95 -2.76 10.41
CA LYS A 30 4.75 -1.57 10.11
C LYS A 30 4.57 -1.41 8.61
N GLU A 31 3.74 -0.45 8.22
CA GLU A 31 3.40 -0.26 6.82
C GLU A 31 4.74 -0.08 6.10
N LYS A 32 5.06 -1.04 5.23
CA LYS A 32 6.32 -1.00 4.50
C LYS A 32 6.18 0.15 3.51
N MET A 33 7.21 0.97 3.39
CA MET A 33 7.28 2.00 2.35
C MET A 33 7.02 1.36 0.99
N ILE A 34 6.21 2.00 0.15
CA ILE A 34 5.93 1.56 -1.22
C ILE A 34 6.55 2.57 -2.18
N VAL A 35 7.23 2.05 -3.19
CA VAL A 35 7.74 2.81 -4.33
C VAL A 35 6.96 2.37 -5.56
N TYR A 36 6.19 3.28 -6.12
CA TYR A 36 5.57 3.10 -7.43
C TYR A 36 6.50 3.72 -8.47
N GLY A 37 6.97 2.91 -9.40
CA GLY A 37 7.89 3.34 -10.44
C GLY A 37 7.74 2.49 -11.69
N SER A 38 8.71 2.60 -12.59
CA SER A 38 8.86 1.77 -13.78
C SER A 38 10.34 1.36 -13.87
N ASP A 39 10.62 0.12 -14.27
CA ASP A 39 11.99 -0.32 -14.53
C ASP A 39 12.59 0.34 -15.80
N SER A 40 11.78 1.09 -16.58
CA SER A 40 12.24 1.94 -17.69
C SER A 40 12.57 3.39 -17.29
N CYS A 41 12.37 3.75 -16.01
CA CYS A 41 12.54 5.10 -15.48
C CYS A 41 13.83 5.25 -14.66
N HIS A 42 14.77 6.07 -15.14
CA HIS A 42 16.08 6.28 -14.49
C HIS A 42 15.96 6.72 -13.02
N THR A 43 15.17 7.76 -12.73
CA THR A 43 14.97 8.27 -11.36
C THR A 43 14.34 7.21 -10.44
N CYS A 44 13.53 6.30 -11.00
CA CYS A 44 12.91 5.20 -10.27
C CYS A 44 13.96 4.15 -9.85
N LEU A 45 14.86 3.80 -10.77
CA LEU A 45 15.97 2.88 -10.50
C LEU A 45 16.94 3.48 -9.47
N ASP A 46 17.26 4.76 -9.59
CA ASP A 46 18.13 5.47 -8.65
C ASP A 46 17.52 5.53 -7.26
N THR A 47 16.22 5.78 -7.16
CA THR A 47 15.50 5.77 -5.87
C THR A 47 15.48 4.38 -5.24
N LYS A 48 15.26 3.34 -6.06
CA LYS A 48 15.32 1.93 -5.63
C LYS A 48 16.71 1.58 -5.11
N ALA A 49 17.78 2.04 -5.77
CA ALA A 49 19.16 1.85 -5.33
C ALA A 49 19.47 2.62 -4.04
N PHE A 50 19.05 3.89 -3.95
CA PHE A 50 19.19 4.73 -2.76
C PHE A 50 18.62 4.06 -1.50
N LEU A 51 17.38 3.55 -1.59
CA LEU A 51 16.71 2.87 -0.48
C LEU A 51 17.41 1.55 -0.11
N LYS A 52 17.86 0.78 -1.11
CA LYS A 52 18.63 -0.47 -0.89
C LYS A 52 19.96 -0.19 -0.19
N ASN A 53 20.71 0.83 -0.62
CA ASN A 53 21.99 1.20 -0.03
C ASN A 53 21.84 1.64 1.43
N LYS A 54 20.74 2.32 1.75
CA LYS A 54 20.37 2.68 3.13
C LYS A 54 19.73 1.53 3.92
N LYS A 55 19.61 0.33 3.34
CA LYS A 55 18.99 -0.87 3.96
C LYS A 55 17.55 -0.63 4.44
N ILE A 56 16.83 0.26 3.77
CA ILE A 56 15.42 0.54 4.08
C ILE A 56 14.56 -0.59 3.53
N LYS A 57 13.60 -1.06 4.33
CA LYS A 57 12.63 -2.07 3.88
C LYS A 57 11.50 -1.37 3.11
N PHE A 58 11.38 -1.68 1.83
CA PHE A 58 10.33 -1.16 0.95
C PHE A 58 9.79 -2.25 0.01
N ILE A 59 8.66 -1.97 -0.62
CA ILE A 59 8.10 -2.75 -1.73
C ILE A 59 8.16 -1.88 -2.98
N TYR A 60 8.67 -2.44 -4.08
CA TYR A 60 8.71 -1.77 -5.37
C TYR A 60 7.65 -2.38 -6.28
N TYR A 61 6.82 -1.53 -6.91
CA TYR A 61 5.89 -1.96 -7.95
C TYR A 61 6.23 -1.23 -9.25
N ASP A 62 6.49 -2.01 -10.29
CA ASP A 62 6.47 -1.52 -11.66
C ASP A 62 5.01 -1.35 -12.09
N ILE A 63 4.58 -0.10 -12.30
CA ILE A 63 3.20 0.23 -12.67
C ILE A 63 2.91 0.07 -14.17
N ASP A 64 3.94 -0.04 -15.01
CA ASP A 64 3.74 -0.34 -16.43
C ASP A 64 3.24 -1.77 -16.58
N ILE A 65 3.74 -2.68 -15.73
CA ILE A 65 3.35 -4.09 -15.68
C ILE A 65 2.15 -4.31 -14.74
N ASN A 66 2.14 -3.66 -13.58
CA ASN A 66 1.13 -3.89 -12.54
C ASN A 66 0.05 -2.80 -12.52
N LYS A 67 -0.95 -2.96 -13.40
CA LYS A 67 -2.08 -2.03 -13.52
C LYS A 67 -2.92 -1.86 -12.26
N LYS A 68 -3.02 -2.89 -11.42
CA LYS A 68 -3.68 -2.77 -10.11
C LYS A 68 -2.95 -1.77 -9.20
N LYS A 69 -1.62 -1.78 -9.24
CA LYS A 69 -0.78 -0.88 -8.43
C LYS A 69 -0.69 0.53 -9.02
N GLU A 70 -0.80 0.66 -10.33
CA GLU A 70 -1.05 1.96 -10.97
C GLU A 70 -2.33 2.61 -10.45
N GLN A 71 -3.45 1.88 -10.44
CA GLN A 71 -4.72 2.41 -9.92
C GLN A 71 -4.65 2.74 -8.42
N GLU A 72 -3.97 1.91 -7.62
CA GLU A 72 -3.72 2.20 -6.21
C GLU A 72 -2.92 3.50 -6.02
N MET A 73 -1.88 3.72 -6.83
CA MET A 73 -1.07 4.94 -6.80
C MET A 73 -1.90 6.17 -7.15
N LEU A 74 -2.71 6.11 -8.23
CA LEU A 74 -3.56 7.22 -8.65
C LEU A 74 -4.59 7.59 -7.57
N ALA A 75 -5.24 6.60 -6.96
CA ALA A 75 -6.19 6.83 -5.87
C ALA A 75 -5.51 7.49 -4.65
N LYS A 76 -4.27 7.09 -4.33
CA LYS A 76 -3.48 7.67 -3.24
C LYS A 76 -3.08 9.12 -3.52
N LEU A 77 -2.66 9.44 -4.75
CA LEU A 77 -2.35 10.81 -5.17
C LEU A 77 -3.59 11.71 -5.07
N GLN A 78 -4.74 11.24 -5.55
CA GLN A 78 -6.01 11.97 -5.46
C GLN A 78 -6.38 12.25 -3.99
N LYS A 79 -6.29 11.24 -3.12
CA LYS A 79 -6.55 11.40 -1.68
C LYS A 79 -5.60 12.40 -1.01
N ALA A 80 -4.36 12.49 -1.49
CA ALA A 80 -3.36 13.45 -1.02
C ALA A 80 -3.49 14.85 -1.67
N ASN A 81 -4.51 15.09 -2.49
CA ASN A 81 -4.70 16.32 -3.27
C ASN A 81 -3.51 16.66 -4.19
N ILE A 82 -2.83 15.64 -4.70
CA ILE A 82 -1.73 15.80 -5.65
C ILE A 82 -2.28 15.61 -7.07
N SER A 83 -2.06 16.61 -7.93
CA SER A 83 -2.50 16.57 -9.32
C SER A 83 -1.81 15.43 -10.09
N ILE A 84 -2.60 14.61 -10.77
CA ILE A 84 -2.11 13.55 -11.66
C ILE A 84 -1.60 14.10 -13.00
N HIS A 85 -1.91 15.34 -13.34
CA HIS A 85 -1.45 15.98 -14.59
C HIS A 85 0.05 16.32 -14.54
N THR A 86 0.58 16.51 -13.33
CA THR A 86 2.01 16.76 -13.07
C THR A 86 2.68 15.51 -12.49
N LEU A 87 2.12 14.33 -12.77
CA LEU A 87 2.64 13.08 -12.25
C LEU A 87 4.02 12.81 -12.86
N SER A 88 4.98 12.59 -11.98
CA SER A 88 6.33 12.17 -12.30
C SER A 88 6.70 11.00 -11.38
N LEU A 89 7.40 10.04 -11.95
CA LEU A 89 7.88 8.89 -11.22
C LEU A 89 9.30 9.16 -10.65
N PRO A 90 9.64 8.54 -9.51
CA PRO A 90 8.80 7.63 -8.71
C PRO A 90 7.83 8.37 -7.79
N VAL A 91 6.73 7.68 -7.44
CA VAL A 91 5.83 8.07 -6.35
C VAL A 91 6.16 7.22 -5.12
N ILE A 92 6.31 7.86 -3.97
CA ILE A 92 6.56 7.23 -2.69
C ILE A 92 5.30 7.29 -1.86
N ASP A 93 4.93 6.15 -1.28
CA ASP A 93 4.01 6.06 -0.16
C ASP A 93 4.81 5.62 1.06
N ASN A 94 5.06 6.57 1.95
CA ASN A 94 5.76 6.35 3.19
C ASN A 94 4.76 6.27 4.34
N LYS A 95 4.16 5.09 4.54
CA LYS A 95 3.19 4.84 5.62
C LYS A 95 1.99 5.80 5.56
N GLY A 96 1.45 6.02 4.36
CA GLY A 96 0.32 6.91 4.10
C GLY A 96 0.71 8.35 3.73
N ASP A 97 1.96 8.75 3.92
CA ASP A 97 2.49 10.03 3.45
C ASP A 97 3.00 9.89 2.01
N VAL A 98 2.22 10.43 1.07
CA VAL A 98 2.41 10.24 -0.38
C VAL A 98 3.07 11.48 -0.99
N PHE A 99 4.17 11.28 -1.72
CA PHE A 99 4.90 12.35 -2.40
C PHE A 99 5.65 11.83 -3.62
N LEU A 100 6.10 12.73 -4.49
CA LEU A 100 6.73 12.40 -5.77
C LEU A 100 7.79 13.44 -6.18
N ASN A 101 8.61 13.08 -7.16
CA ASN A 101 9.71 13.92 -7.64
C ASN A 101 9.22 15.12 -8.48
N LYS A 102 9.22 16.34 -7.94
CA LYS A 102 8.70 17.55 -8.63
C LYS A 102 9.69 18.21 -9.61
N GLY A 103 10.63 17.47 -10.18
CA GLY A 103 11.57 17.94 -11.20
C GLY A 103 13.00 18.19 -10.70
N ASN A 104 13.22 18.21 -9.38
CA ASN A 104 14.55 18.22 -8.78
C ASN A 104 14.78 16.92 -8.01
N PHE A 105 15.56 16.01 -8.61
CA PHE A 105 15.76 14.67 -8.06
C PHE A 105 16.56 14.67 -6.76
N GLU A 106 17.55 15.56 -6.62
CA GLU A 106 18.35 15.65 -5.39
C GLU A 106 17.51 16.15 -4.21
N GLU A 107 16.67 17.15 -4.44
CA GLU A 107 15.73 17.64 -3.42
C GLU A 107 14.75 16.55 -3.01
N PHE A 108 14.23 15.80 -3.98
CA PHE A 108 13.39 14.64 -3.72
C PHE A 108 14.08 13.60 -2.82
N LEU A 109 15.35 13.25 -3.08
CA LEU A 109 16.11 12.31 -2.25
C LEU A 109 16.36 12.85 -0.83
N LYS A 110 16.57 14.17 -0.67
CA LYS A 110 16.69 14.80 0.66
C LYS A 110 15.40 14.67 1.45
N VAL A 111 14.25 15.01 0.86
CA VAL A 111 12.93 14.87 1.48
C VAL A 111 12.64 13.41 1.86
N LEU A 112 12.99 12.47 0.98
CA LEU A 112 12.88 11.04 1.27
C LEU A 112 13.72 10.63 2.48
N ASP A 113 14.99 11.06 2.55
CA ASP A 113 15.89 10.77 3.67
C ASP A 113 15.38 11.33 5.00
N GLU A 114 14.89 12.57 5.00
CA GLU A 114 14.32 13.22 6.18
C GLU A 114 13.09 12.47 6.71
N LYS A 115 12.19 12.08 5.80
CA LYS A 115 11.00 11.29 6.14
C LYS A 115 11.35 9.89 6.67
N ILE A 116 12.43 9.29 6.18
CA ILE A 116 12.94 8.01 6.69
C ILE A 116 13.47 8.19 8.12
N LYS A 117 14.30 9.19 8.39
CA LYS A 117 14.83 9.44 9.74
C LYS A 117 13.72 9.74 10.75
N LYS A 118 12.71 10.50 10.35
CA LYS A 118 11.54 10.79 11.20
C LYS A 118 10.76 9.53 11.60
N ASN A 119 10.82 8.47 10.80
CA ASN A 119 10.15 7.21 11.08
C ASN A 119 10.91 6.30 12.06
N GLU A 120 12.17 6.61 12.35
CA GLU A 120 13.05 5.84 13.25
C GLU A 120 13.09 6.43 14.67
N ASN A 121 12.69 7.70 14.83
CA ASN A 121 12.56 8.41 16.11
C ASN A 121 11.12 8.34 16.65
#